data_AF-A0A512C4B9-F1
#
_entry.id   AF-A0A512C4B9-F1
#
_cell.length_a   1.000
_cell.length_b   1.000
_cell.length_c   1.000
_cell.angle_alpha   90.00
_cell.angle_beta   90.00
_cell.angle_gamma   90.00
#
_symmetry.space_group_name_H-M   'P 1'
#
loop_
_entity.id
_entity.type
_entity.pdbx_description
1 polymer ?
#
loop_
_entity_poly.entity_id
_entity_poly.type
_entity_poly.pdbx_seq_one_letter_code
_entity_poly.pdbx_strand_id
1 'polypeptide(L)' 'MRCFFYLVNDQETILDDTGVEVADLETATVQARKAIAELRQDDEDALENWSGWRLDIVCPEGSLLHSLNLVATLH' A
#
# COMPACT_ATOMS: atom_id res chain seq x y z
N MET A 1 -5.25 5.94 -15.44
CA MET A 1 -5.04 6.89 -14.33
C MET A 1 -3.76 6.51 -13.59
N ARG A 2 -2.97 7.46 -13.10
CA ARG A 2 -1.77 7.16 -12.32
C ARG A 2 -2.10 7.24 -10.84
N CYS A 3 -1.93 6.14 -10.12
CA CYS A 3 -2.14 6.07 -8.68
C CYS A 3 -0.80 5.95 -7.98
N PHE A 4 -0.67 6.61 -6.84
CA PHE A 4 0.53 6.57 -5.99
C PHE A 4 0.24 5.70 -4.78
N PHE A 5 1.23 4.90 -4.36
CA PHE A 5 1.06 3.94 -3.27
C PHE A 5 1.95 4.34 -2.11
N TYR A 6 1.41 5.11 -1.18
CA TYR A 6 2.18 5.61 -0.04
C TYR A 6 2.19 4.59 1.07
N LEU A 7 3.38 4.23 1.54
CA LEU A 7 3.53 3.38 2.69
C LEU A 7 3.54 4.26 3.93
N VAL A 8 2.50 4.15 4.75
CA VAL A 8 2.29 5.01 5.91
C VAL A 8 2.25 4.13 7.15
N ASN A 9 2.92 4.53 8.22
CA ASN A 9 2.68 3.99 9.55
C ASN A 9 2.52 5.15 10.55
N ASP A 10 2.49 4.85 11.85
CA ASP A 10 2.33 5.85 12.90
C ASP A 10 3.56 6.78 13.06
N GLN A 11 4.74 6.33 12.63
CA GLN A 11 6.03 6.99 12.86
C GLN A 11 6.61 7.66 11.61
N GLU A 12 6.33 7.13 10.42
CA GLU A 12 6.92 7.52 9.14
C GLU A 12 5.94 7.37 7.98
N THR A 13 6.27 8.07 6.89
CA THR A 13 5.51 8.04 5.64
C THR A 13 6.49 7.99 4.48
N ILE A 14 6.45 6.89 3.75
CA ILE A 14 7.22 6.67 2.53
C ILE A 14 6.31 6.99 1.36
N LEU A 15 6.58 8.10 0.70
CA LEU A 15 5.88 8.51 -0.50
C LEU A 15 6.45 7.78 -1.71
N ASP A 16 5.55 7.37 -2.59
CA ASP A 16 5.88 6.76 -3.87
C ASP A 16 5.87 7.86 -4.93
N ASP A 17 7.05 8.25 -5.39
CA ASP A 17 7.21 9.24 -6.48
C ASP A 17 7.03 8.60 -7.86
N THR A 18 7.15 7.27 -7.93
CA THR A 18 6.95 6.54 -9.19
C THR A 18 5.48 6.55 -9.53
N GLY A 19 4.59 6.00 -8.72
CA GLY A 19 3.18 5.81 -9.08
C GLY A 19 2.99 4.83 -10.24
N VAL A 20 1.90 4.07 -10.20
CA VAL A 20 1.57 3.05 -11.20
C VAL A 20 0.43 3.53 -12.08
N GLU A 21 0.57 3.35 -13.39
CA GLU A 21 -0.51 3.55 -14.34
C GLU A 21 -1.48 2.37 -14.32
N VAL A 22 -2.72 2.63 -13.93
CA VAL A 22 -3.79 1.65 -13.82
C VAL A 22 -5.01 2.08 -14.62
N ALA A 23 -5.86 1.14 -15.01
CA ALA A 23 -7.11 1.45 -15.69
C ALA A 23 -8.11 2.12 -14.73
N ASP A 24 -8.21 1.60 -13.51
CA ASP A 24 -9.22 1.93 -12.51
C ASP A 24 -8.76 1.61 -11.08
N LEU A 25 -9.56 2.02 -10.10
CA LEU A 25 -9.29 1.79 -8.67
C LEU A 25 -9.25 0.31 -8.31
N GLU A 26 -10.02 -0.54 -8.99
CA GLU A 26 -9.98 -1.99 -8.76
C GLU A 26 -8.60 -2.54 -9.15
N THR A 27 -8.09 -2.15 -10.32
CA THR A 27 -6.75 -2.48 -10.78
C THR A 27 -5.68 -1.96 -9.81
N ALA A 28 -5.80 -0.72 -9.32
CA ALA A 28 -4.89 -0.20 -8.27
C ALA A 28 -4.93 -1.06 -7.01
N THR A 29 -6.11 -1.46 -6.58
CA THR A 29 -6.29 -2.30 -5.39
C THR A 29 -5.66 -3.68 -5.57
N VAL A 30 -5.75 -4.26 -6.77
CA VAL A 30 -5.08 -5.53 -7.10
C VAL A 30 -3.56 -5.37 -7.05
N GLN A 31 -3.02 -4.30 -7.65
CA GLN A 31 -1.57 -4.01 -7.60
C GLN A 31 -1.09 -3.79 -6.16
N ALA A 32 -1.83 -3.00 -5.36
CA ALA A 32 -1.56 -2.80 -3.95
C ALA A 32 -1.49 -4.11 -3.16
N ARG A 33 -2.50 -4.98 -3.33
CA ARG A 33 -2.54 -6.29 -2.67
C ARG A 33 -1.39 -7.18 -3.11
N LYS A 34 -1.02 -7.12 -4.38
CA LYS A 34 0.11 -7.88 -4.91
C LYS A 34 1.43 -7.40 -4.28
N ALA A 35 1.65 -6.09 -4.22
CA ALA A 35 2.82 -5.51 -3.56
C ALA A 35 2.89 -5.90 -2.07
N ILE A 36 1.76 -5.86 -1.35
CA ILE A 36 1.68 -6.34 0.05
C ILE A 36 2.04 -7.82 0.14
N ALA A 37 1.56 -8.66 -0.78
CA ALA A 37 1.87 -10.09 -0.78
C ALA A 37 3.35 -10.35 -1.08
N GLU A 38 3.95 -9.60 -2.00
CA GLU A 38 5.39 -9.69 -2.31
C GLU A 38 6.23 -9.27 -1.10
N LEU A 39 5.90 -8.15 -0.44
CA LEU A 39 6.56 -7.72 0.79
C LEU A 39 6.46 -8.76 1.92
N ARG A 40 5.29 -9.41 2.06
CA ARG A 40 5.10 -10.48 3.05
C ARG A 40 5.81 -11.77 2.70
N GLN A 41 6.08 -12.03 1.42
CA GLN A 41 6.82 -13.22 1.01
C GLN A 41 8.32 -13.05 1.18
N ASP A 42 8.84 -11.83 1.02
CA ASP A 42 10.27 -11.54 1.17
C ASP A 42 10.71 -11.52 2.66
N ASP A 43 9.80 -11.14 3.57
CA ASP A 43 10.05 -11.09 5.01
C ASP A 43 9.32 -12.23 5.76
N GLU A 44 10.07 -13.22 6.28
CA GLU A 44 9.51 -14.32 7.10
C GLU A 44 8.89 -13.78 8.42
N ASP A 45 9.39 -12.64 8.93
CA ASP A 45 8.89 -11.89 10.09
C ASP A 45 8.01 -10.68 9.72
N ALA A 46 7.46 -10.66 8.49
CA ALA A 46 6.70 -9.54 7.94
C ALA A 46 5.56 -9.05 8.85
N LEU A 47 4.98 -9.94 9.66
CA LEU A 47 3.89 -9.62 10.57
C LEU A 47 4.28 -8.63 11.67
N GLU A 48 5.48 -8.75 12.25
CA GLU A 48 5.94 -7.82 13.29
C GLU A 48 6.55 -6.57 12.67
N ASN A 49 7.33 -6.73 11.59
CA ASN A 49 8.04 -5.61 10.97
C ASN A 49 7.09 -4.63 10.23
N TRP A 50 6.03 -5.17 9.62
CA TRP A 50 5.01 -4.38 8.92
C TRP A 50 3.75 -4.11 9.76
N SER A 51 3.76 -4.44 11.06
CA SER A 51 2.64 -4.09 11.94
C SER A 51 2.48 -2.57 12.04
N GLY A 52 1.24 -2.10 11.88
CA GLY A 52 0.93 -0.66 11.85
C GLY A 52 1.19 0.02 10.50
N TRP A 53 1.83 -0.65 9.55
CA TRP A 53 1.98 -0.14 8.20
C TRP A 53 0.71 -0.35 7.38
N ARG A 54 0.43 0.62 6.52
CA ARG A 54 -0.66 0.58 5.53
C ARG A 54 -0.20 1.18 4.21
N LEU A 55 -0.81 0.72 3.13
CA LEU A 55 -0.61 1.21 1.79
C LEU A 55 -1.80 2.10 1.41
N ASP A 56 -1.55 3.39 1.32
CA ASP A 56 -2.50 4.41 0.94
C ASP A 56 -2.42 4.64 -0.58
N ILE A 57 -3.52 4.36 -1.27
CA ILE A 57 -3.67 4.58 -2.72
C ILE A 57 -4.18 6.00 -2.93
N VAL A 58 -3.34 6.83 -3.53
CA VAL A 58 -3.62 8.25 -3.74
C VAL A 58 -3.74 8.55 -5.24
N CYS A 59 -4.78 9.30 -5.59
CA CYS A 59 -4.99 9.82 -6.93
C CYS A 59 -3.92 10.86 -7.28
N PRO A 60 -3.67 11.16 -8.56
CA PRO A 60 -2.71 12.20 -8.93
C PRO A 60 -3.17 13.61 -8.55
N GLU A 61 -4.45 13.76 -8.22
CA GLU A 61 -5.02 14.98 -7.63
C GLU A 61 -4.72 15.12 -6.13
N GLY A 62 -4.07 14.14 -5.49
CA GLY A 62 -3.74 14.13 -4.06
C GLY A 62 -4.83 13.56 -3.16
N SER A 63 -5.92 13.06 -3.73
CA SER A 63 -7.04 12.47 -2.97
C SER A 63 -6.77 11.01 -2.61
N LEU A 64 -6.91 10.65 -1.33
CA LEU A 64 -6.86 9.26 -0.89
C LEU A 64 -8.07 8.50 -1.44
N LEU A 65 -7.81 7.50 -2.29
CA LEU A 65 -8.83 6.64 -2.86
C LEU A 65 -9.10 5.43 -1.97
N HIS A 66 -8.03 4.79 -1.48
CA HIS A 66 -8.15 3.58 -0.69
C HIS A 66 -6.96 3.40 0.26
N SER A 67 -7.14 2.60 1.31
CA SER A 67 -6.10 2.32 2.29
C SER A 67 -6.17 0.84 2.67
N LEU A 68 -5.03 0.16 2.63
CA LEU A 68 -4.92 -1.28 2.85
C LEU A 68 -3.84 -1.55 3.90
N ASN A 69 -4.21 -2.17 5.01
CA ASN A 69 -3.23 -2.53 6.03
C ASN A 69 -2.29 -3.63 5.51
N LEU A 70 -0.99 -3.46 5.75
CA LEU A 70 0.02 -4.45 5.38
C LEU A 70 -0.07 -5.70 6.24
N VAL A 71 -0.62 -5.61 7.44
CA VAL A 71 -0.89 -6.76 8.31
C VAL A 71 -2.40 -6.83 8.55
N ALA A 72 -2.98 -8.00 8.33
CA ALA A 72 -4.33 -8.27 8.81
C ALA A 72 -4.25 -8.37 10.33
N THR A 73 -4.77 -7.36 11.03
CA THR A 73 -5.01 -7.45 12.47
C THR A 73 -6.07 -8.54 12.67
N LEU A 74 -5.62 -9.79 12.84
CA LEU A 74 -6.45 -10.84 13.41
C LEU A 74 -6.64 -10.47 14.87
N HIS A 75 -7.80 -9.88 15.15
CA HIS A 75 -8.29 -9.60 16.49
C HIS A 75 -8.83 -10.88 17.12
#